data_AF-A0A511MTB4-F1
#
_entry.id   AF-A0A511MTB4-F1
#
_cell.length_a   1.000
_cell.length_b   1.000
_cell.length_c   1.000
_cell.angle_alpha   90.00
_cell.angle_beta   90.00
_cell.angle_gamma   90.00
#
_symmetry.space_group_name_H-M   'P 1'
#
loop_
_entity.id
_entity.type
_entity.pdbx_description
1 polymer ?
#
loop_
_entity_poly.entity_id
_entity_poly.type
_entity_poly.pdbx_seq_one_letter_code
_entity_poly.pdbx_strand_id
1 'polypeptide(L)' 'MDKPRPFTQEHREDFWRRCGWSPELPIAERDAIERAWDDDSIDMAELFGW' A
#
# COMPACT_ATOMS: atom_id res chain seq x y z
N MET A 1 -6.02 -22.16 9.52
CA MET A 1 -5.45 -20.85 9.19
C MET A 1 -6.02 -20.47 7.84
N ASP A 2 -7.00 -19.57 7.82
CA ASP A 2 -7.37 -18.88 6.59
C ASP A 2 -6.10 -18.23 6.05
N LYS A 3 -5.72 -18.56 4.81
CA LYS A 3 -4.64 -17.81 4.16
C LYS A 3 -5.11 -16.35 4.12
N PRO A 4 -4.32 -15.37 4.59
CA PRO A 4 -4.68 -13.97 4.39
C PRO A 4 -4.92 -13.81 2.89
N ARG A 5 -6.12 -13.36 2.51
CA ARG A 5 -6.40 -13.10 1.10
C ARG A 5 -5.32 -12.12 0.64
N PRO A 6 -4.64 -12.35 -0.50
CA PRO A 6 -3.66 -11.39 -0.98
C PRO A 6 -4.34 -10.02 -1.04
N PHE A 7 -3.71 -8.99 -0.49
CA PHE A 7 -4.22 -7.62 -0.60
C PHE A 7 -4.55 -7.36 -2.06
N THR A 8 -5.78 -6.91 -2.32
CA THR A 8 -6.16 -6.58 -3.68
C THR A 8 -5.31 -5.39 -4.14
N GLN A 9 -4.99 -5.37 -5.43
CA GLN A 9 -4.26 -4.23 -6.00
C GLN A 9 -4.98 -2.91 -5.76
N GLU A 10 -6.31 -2.92 -5.82
CA GLU A 10 -7.16 -1.77 -5.50
C GLU A 10 -6.97 -1.28 -4.08
N HIS A 11 -6.91 -2.18 -3.09
CA HIS A 11 -6.68 -1.78 -1.70
C HIS A 11 -5.29 -1.14 -1.52
N ARG A 12 -4.24 -1.75 -2.07
CA ARG A 12 -2.90 -1.18 -2.02
C ARG A 12 -2.87 0.23 -2.61
N GLU A 13 -3.48 0.40 -3.78
CA GLU A 13 -3.53 1.71 -4.45
C GLU A 13 -4.29 2.75 -3.63
N ASP A 14 -5.40 2.39 -3.00
CA ASP A 14 -6.12 3.29 -2.11
C ASP A 14 -5.27 3.74 -0.92
N PHE A 15 -4.50 2.82 -0.32
CA PHE A 15 -3.58 3.14 0.76
C PHE A 15 -2.43 4.03 0.28
N TRP A 16 -1.81 3.68 -0.84
CA TRP A 16 -0.72 4.46 -1.43
C TRP A 16 -1.18 5.87 -1.80
N ARG A 17 -2.41 6.04 -2.32
CA ARG A 17 -2.99 7.37 -2.61
C ARG A 17 -3.07 8.24 -1.37
N ARG A 18 -3.40 7.69 -0.19
CA ARG A 18 -3.35 8.42 1.10
C ARG A 18 -1.92 8.84 1.47
N CYS A 19 -0.93 8.06 1.04
CA CYS A 19 0.49 8.36 1.20
C CYS A 19 1.07 9.29 0.12
N GLY A 20 0.23 9.81 -0.78
CA GLY A 20 0.65 10.72 -1.85
C GLY A 20 1.00 10.05 -3.18
N TRP A 21 0.76 8.75 -3.34
CA TRP A 21 0.96 8.06 -4.61
C TRP A 21 -0.04 8.56 -5.66
N SER A 22 0.47 8.77 -6.88
CA SER A 22 -0.33 9.05 -8.07
C SER A 22 0.29 8.35 -9.27
N PRO A 23 -0.52 7.88 -10.24
CA PRO A 23 0.01 7.33 -11.49
C PRO A 23 0.80 8.36 -12.31
N GLU A 24 0.69 9.65 -12.01
CA GLU A 24 1.45 10.72 -12.68
C GLU A 24 2.84 10.96 -12.07
N LEU A 25 3.14 10.35 -10.91
CA LEU A 25 4.47 10.47 -10.31
C LEU A 25 5.54 9.77 -11.15
N PRO A 26 6.80 10.24 -11.08
CA PRO A 26 7.94 9.50 -11.60
C PRO A 26 7.99 8.08 -11.05
N ILE A 27 8.40 7.13 -11.89
CA ILE A 27 8.48 5.70 -11.52
C ILE A 27 9.25 5.50 -10.21
N ALA A 28 10.38 6.20 -10.04
CA ALA A 28 11.20 6.08 -8.83
C ALA A 28 10.45 6.51 -7.55
N GLU A 29 9.56 7.49 -7.65
CA GLU A 29 8.76 7.96 -6.51
C GLU A 29 7.61 6.99 -6.20
N ARG A 30 6.95 6.47 -7.23
CA ARG A 30 5.95 5.41 -7.06
C ARG A 30 6.57 4.18 -6.41
N ASP A 31 7.69 3.69 -6.95
CA ASP A 31 8.42 2.53 -6.43
C ASP A 31 8.84 2.74 -4.98
N ALA A 32 9.22 3.97 -4.59
CA ALA A 32 9.57 4.28 -3.21
C ALA A 32 8.36 4.14 -2.27
N ILE A 33 7.19 4.63 -2.67
CA ILE A 33 5.96 4.51 -1.88
C ILE A 33 5.49 3.06 -1.83
N GLU A 34 5.48 2.36 -2.96
CA GLU A 34 5.05 0.96 -3.07
C GLU A 34 5.96 0.03 -2.25
N ARG A 35 7.26 0.33 -2.16
CA ARG A 35 8.20 -0.42 -1.31
C ARG A 35 8.12 -0.06 0.17
N ALA A 36 7.78 1.19 0.49
CA ALA A 36 7.61 1.63 1.87
C ALA A 36 6.33 1.06 2.49
N TRP A 37 5.33 0.78 1.65
CA TRP A 37 4.02 0.26 2.05
C TRP A 37 3.71 -1.03 1.31
N ASP A 38 4.40 -2.11 1.68
CA ASP A 38 4.03 -3.46 1.27
C ASP A 38 2.80 -3.97 2.03
N ASP A 39 2.30 -5.14 1.65
CA ASP A 39 1.08 -5.73 2.23
C ASP A 39 1.16 -5.85 3.77
N ASP A 40 2.31 -6.25 4.31
CA ASP A 40 2.52 -6.40 5.76
C ASP A 40 2.53 -5.04 6.47
N SER A 41 3.15 -4.03 5.87
CA SER A 41 3.20 -2.67 6.42
C SER A 41 1.83 -2.00 6.40
N ILE A 42 1.05 -2.24 5.34
CA ILE A 42 -0.34 -1.78 5.21
C ILE A 42 -1.21 -2.44 6.30
N ASP A 43 -1.15 -3.77 6.42
CA ASP A 43 -1.91 -4.53 7.43
C ASP A 43 -1.61 -4.01 8.85
N MET A 44 -0.32 -3.80 9.17
CA MET A 44 0.08 -3.23 10.45
C MET A 44 -0.45 -1.81 10.66
N ALA A 45 -0.40 -0.94 9.65
CA ALA A 45 -0.90 0.42 9.79
C ALA A 45 -2.41 0.45 10.06
N GLU A 46 -3.20 -0.38 9.36
CA GLU A 46 -4.64 -0.50 9.60
C GLU A 46 -4.95 -1.03 10.99
N LEU A 47 -4.17 -1.99 11.51
CA LEU A 47 -4.30 -2.49 12.89
C LEU A 47 -4.11 -1.39 13.95
N PHE A 48 -3.31 -0.37 13.66
CA PHE A 48 -3.08 0.78 14.53
C PHE A 48 -4.06 1.95 14.30
N GLY A 49 -5.07 1.76 13.45
CA GLY A 49 -6.15 2.73 13.23
C GLY A 49 -5.79 3.88 12.30
N TRP A 50 -4.88 3.63 11.37
CA TRP A 50 -4.57 4.54 10.27
C TRP A 50 -5.67 4.58 9.20
#